data_AF-A0A3D2MC09-F1
#
_entry.id   AF-A0A3D2MC09-F1
#
_cell.length_a   1.000
_cell.length_b   1.000
_cell.length_c   1.000
_cell.angle_alpha   90.00
_cell.angle_beta   90.00
_cell.angle_gamma   90.00
#
_symmetry.space_group_name_H-M   'P 1'
#
loop_
_entity.id
_entity.type
_entity.pdbx_description
1 polymer ?
#
loop_
_entity_poly.entity_id
_entity_poly.type
_entity_poly.pdbx_seq_one_letter_code
_entity_poly.pdbx_strand_id
1 'polypeptide(L)'
;MKRYEYEVLNYWNDSDDLYVHYLVFDNKNKRKADCIDYYNISDIGYNYNSSTNAEIEESLLENIEQNNGIEFKYPKVSNLSKLLKYIYDSVCNSDSNMCHIDYDDWNTMKEDYNFEENDIKILEDEIKKYNLNDLITIDLDGYKICGYGCLQTSFNDDRERCDELER
;
A
#
# COMPACT_ATOMS: atom_id res chain seq x y z
N MET A 1 7.79 21.36 19.84
CA MET A 1 7.82 19.93 19.48
C MET A 1 6.84 19.75 18.32
N LYS A 2 7.29 19.20 17.18
CA LYS A 2 6.36 18.91 16.06
C LYS A 2 5.31 17.91 16.56
N ARG A 3 4.05 18.07 16.11
CA ARG A 3 2.96 17.15 16.51
C ARG A 3 3.21 15.73 15.98
N TYR A 4 3.70 15.66 14.75
CA TYR A 4 4.02 14.45 14.03
C TYR A 4 5.53 14.41 13.78
N GLU A 5 6.11 13.23 13.95
CA GLU A 5 7.48 12.90 13.55
C GLU A 5 7.40 11.77 12.52
N TYR A 6 8.24 11.83 11.49
CA TYR A 6 8.23 10.92 10.36
C TYR A 6 9.59 10.23 10.25
N GLU A 7 9.57 8.96 9.89
CA GLU A 7 10.76 8.13 9.72
C GLU A 7 10.62 7.32 8.43
N VAL A 8 11.50 7.57 7.47
CA VAL A 8 11.59 6.76 6.25
C VAL A 8 12.23 5.41 6.60
N LEU A 9 11.58 4.31 6.22
CA LEU A 9 12.07 2.96 6.42
C LEU A 9 12.76 2.42 5.18
N ASN A 10 12.15 2.60 4.01
CA ASN A 10 12.68 2.20 2.70
C ASN A 10 11.98 3.00 1.59
N TYR A 11 12.56 2.99 0.38
CA TYR A 11 11.93 3.52 -0.82
C TYR A 11 12.35 2.69 -2.04
N TRP A 12 11.47 2.57 -3.03
CA TRP A 12 11.76 1.85 -4.27
C TRP A 12 11.08 2.52 -5.45
N ASN A 13 11.72 2.38 -6.61
CA ASN A 13 11.21 2.88 -7.86
C ASN A 13 10.36 1.83 -8.57
N ASP A 14 9.27 2.28 -9.17
CA ASP A 14 8.51 1.54 -10.17
C ASP A 14 8.26 2.48 -11.36
N SER A 15 9.10 2.34 -12.39
CA SER A 15 9.04 3.17 -13.59
C SER A 15 9.18 4.67 -13.27
N ASP A 16 8.10 5.45 -13.38
CA ASP A 16 8.10 6.90 -13.10
C ASP A 16 7.63 7.22 -11.67
N ASP A 17 7.24 6.21 -10.89
CA ASP A 17 6.78 6.37 -9.51
C ASP A 17 7.88 6.00 -8.52
N LEU A 18 8.05 6.81 -7.49
CA LEU A 18 8.87 6.51 -6.33
C LEU A 18 7.97 6.24 -5.12
N TYR A 19 7.95 5.00 -4.66
CA TYR A 19 7.25 4.61 -3.45
C TYR A 19 8.14 4.82 -2.23
N VAL A 20 7.55 5.24 -1.11
CA VAL A 20 8.21 5.39 0.18
C VAL A 20 7.42 4.67 1.25
N HIS A 21 8.09 3.80 2.00
CA HIS A 21 7.56 3.18 3.21
C HIS A 21 8.08 3.95 4.43
N TYR A 22 7.17 4.41 5.29
CA TYR A 22 7.52 5.28 6.40
C TYR A 22 6.61 5.07 7.61
N LEU A 23 7.12 5.46 8.77
CA LEU A 23 6.39 5.54 10.02
C LEU A 23 6.03 6.99 10.34
N VAL A 24 4.85 7.18 10.92
CA VAL A 24 4.42 8.46 11.50
C VAL A 24 4.11 8.30 12.97
N PHE A 25 4.73 9.11 13.82
CA PHE A 25 4.53 9.12 15.25
C PHE A 25 3.71 10.36 15.67
N ASP A 26 2.53 10.14 16.25
CA ASP A 26 1.72 11.22 16.85
C ASP A 26 2.18 11.43 18.30
N ASN A 27 3.07 12.40 18.50
CA ASN A 27 3.69 12.69 19.80
C ASN A 27 2.67 13.01 20.89
N LYS A 28 1.53 13.59 20.51
CA LYS A 28 0.47 14.00 21.43
C LYS A 28 -0.37 12.80 21.87
N ASN A 29 -0.80 11.98 20.91
CA ASN A 29 -1.72 10.87 21.18
C ASN A 29 -1.02 9.53 21.41
N LYS A 30 0.31 9.48 21.30
CA LYS A 30 1.14 8.27 21.53
C LYS A 30 0.71 7.09 20.67
N ARG A 31 0.53 7.35 19.37
CA ARG A 31 0.16 6.34 18.36
C ARG A 31 1.11 6.41 17.17
N LYS A 32 1.23 5.28 16.48
CA LYS A 32 2.05 5.10 15.28
C LYS A 32 1.15 4.77 14.08
N ALA A 33 1.49 5.27 12.90
CA ALA A 33 0.97 4.80 11.63
C ALA A 33 2.13 4.25 10.80
N ASP A 34 1.85 3.22 10.02
CA ASP A 34 2.79 2.55 9.12
C ASP A 34 2.16 2.59 7.73
N CYS A 35 2.77 3.34 6.82
CA CYS A 35 2.14 3.70 5.55
C CYS A 35 3.14 3.66 4.41
N ILE A 36 2.60 3.42 3.21
CA ILE A 36 3.31 3.62 1.97
C ILE A 36 2.68 4.84 1.28
N ASP A 37 3.49 5.71 0.70
CA ASP A 37 3.05 6.78 -0.19
C ASP A 37 3.82 6.66 -1.50
N TYR A 38 3.39 7.40 -2.53
CA TYR A 38 4.13 7.46 -3.79
C TYR A 38 4.18 8.89 -4.31
N TYR A 39 5.25 9.17 -5.02
CA TYR A 39 5.46 10.45 -5.68
C TYR A 39 5.95 10.18 -7.10
N ASN A 40 5.40 10.91 -8.07
CA ASN A 40 5.95 10.83 -9.41
C ASN A 40 7.33 11.48 -9.42
N ILE A 41 8.32 10.81 -10.02
CA ILE A 41 9.72 11.30 -10.08
C ILE A 41 9.78 12.70 -10.70
N SER A 42 8.88 13.08 -11.60
CA SER A 42 8.86 14.44 -12.15
C SER A 42 8.47 15.52 -11.14
N ASP A 43 7.71 15.14 -10.11
CA ASP A 43 7.16 16.07 -9.11
C ASP A 43 8.15 16.31 -7.96
N ILE A 44 9.01 15.33 -7.72
CA ILE A 44 10.10 15.38 -6.76
C ILE A 44 11.31 15.92 -7.50
N GLY A 45 11.70 17.17 -7.22
CA GLY A 45 12.69 17.95 -7.99
C GLY A 45 14.15 17.43 -7.99
N TYR A 46 14.36 16.12 -8.01
CA TYR A 46 15.66 15.45 -8.04
C TYR A 46 15.77 14.52 -9.26
N ASN A 47 16.99 14.15 -9.64
CA ASN A 47 17.23 13.18 -10.71
C ASN A 47 17.67 11.86 -10.09
N TYR A 48 16.77 10.87 -10.06
CA TYR A 48 17.00 9.55 -9.44
C TYR A 48 18.32 8.89 -9.87
N ASN A 49 18.74 9.10 -11.11
CA ASN A 49 19.97 8.48 -11.64
C ASN A 49 21.27 9.19 -11.21
N SER A 50 21.19 10.37 -10.60
CA SER A 50 22.36 11.17 -10.21
C SER A 50 22.37 11.63 -8.75
N SER A 51 21.22 11.59 -8.09
CA SER A 51 21.10 11.93 -6.67
C SER A 51 21.65 10.82 -5.78
N THR A 52 22.19 11.23 -4.64
CA THR A 52 22.59 10.31 -3.57
C THR A 52 21.36 9.85 -2.78
N ASN A 53 21.45 8.69 -2.11
CA ASN A 53 20.36 8.20 -1.26
C ASN A 53 19.93 9.22 -0.19
N ALA A 54 20.89 9.95 0.40
CA ALA A 54 20.59 10.96 1.40
C ALA A 54 19.74 12.13 0.84
N GLU A 55 19.99 12.57 -0.39
CA GLU A 55 19.20 13.62 -1.04
C GLU A 55 17.79 13.13 -1.37
N ILE A 56 17.64 11.86 -1.75
CA ILE A 56 16.33 11.25 -2.01
C ILE A 56 15.53 11.15 -0.70
N GLU A 57 16.14 10.63 0.36
CA GLU A 57 15.50 10.52 1.69
C GLU A 57 15.09 11.88 2.25
N GLU A 58 15.94 12.92 2.12
CA GLU A 58 15.60 14.28 2.55
C GLU A 58 14.39 14.82 1.78
N SER A 59 14.35 14.64 0.46
CA SER A 59 13.24 15.08 -0.37
C SER A 59 11.94 14.32 -0.08
N LEU A 60 12.02 13.00 0.12
CA LEU A 60 10.88 12.19 0.54
C LEU A 60 10.36 12.66 1.90
N LEU A 61 11.25 12.91 2.85
CA LEU A 61 10.90 13.39 4.19
C LEU A 61 10.16 14.74 4.13
N GLU A 62 10.63 15.68 3.29
CA GLU A 62 9.95 16.97 3.08
C GLU A 62 8.53 16.81 2.53
N ASN A 63 8.32 15.85 1.62
CA ASN A 63 7.01 15.57 1.03
C ASN A 63 6.06 14.88 2.01
N ILE A 64 6.50 13.81 2.69
CA ILE A 64 5.65 13.13 3.69
C ILE A 64 5.31 14.05 4.87
N GLU A 65 6.18 15.01 5.24
CA GLU A 65 5.85 15.98 6.27
C GLU A 65 4.62 16.84 5.93
N GLN A 66 4.32 17.05 4.64
CA GLN A 66 3.13 17.80 4.19
C GLN A 66 1.81 17.08 4.50
N ASN A 67 1.83 15.75 4.63
CA ASN A 67 0.65 14.94 4.92
C ASN A 67 0.02 15.28 6.28
N ASN A 68 0.81 15.80 7.22
CA ASN A 68 0.36 16.34 8.51
C ASN A 68 -0.60 15.40 9.27
N GLY A 69 -0.28 14.11 9.32
CA GLY A 69 -1.01 13.10 10.05
C GLY A 69 -2.30 12.59 9.39
N ILE A 70 -2.43 12.72 8.06
CA ILE A 70 -3.52 12.12 7.28
C ILE A 70 -3.53 10.60 7.39
N GLU A 71 -2.37 9.97 7.59
CA GLU A 71 -2.12 8.52 7.71
C GLU A 71 -2.97 7.89 8.81
N PHE A 72 -3.24 8.66 9.86
CA PHE A 72 -4.10 8.23 10.96
C PHE A 72 -5.60 8.20 10.62
N LYS A 73 -5.99 8.64 9.43
CA LYS A 73 -7.35 8.55 8.90
C LYS A 73 -7.52 7.39 7.93
N TYR A 74 -6.43 6.80 7.44
CA TYR A 74 -6.50 5.67 6.53
C TYR A 74 -7.14 4.45 7.20
N PRO A 75 -7.88 3.62 6.45
CA PRO A 75 -8.37 2.35 6.97
C PRO A 75 -7.18 1.49 7.43
N LYS A 76 -7.39 0.82 8.55
CA LYS A 76 -6.41 -0.09 9.15
C LYS A 76 -6.42 -1.42 8.42
N VAL A 77 -5.26 -1.95 8.07
CA VAL A 77 -5.16 -3.25 7.39
C VAL A 77 -5.79 -4.35 8.24
N SER A 78 -5.64 -4.31 9.57
CA SER A 78 -6.28 -5.28 10.48
C SER A 78 -7.81 -5.36 10.36
N ASN A 79 -8.47 -4.31 9.87
CA ASN A 79 -9.92 -4.24 9.72
C ASN A 79 -10.44 -4.67 8.34
N LEU A 80 -9.56 -4.92 7.37
CA LEU A 80 -9.97 -5.32 6.02
C LEU A 80 -10.49 -6.77 6.03
N SER A 81 -11.34 -7.12 5.06
CA SER A 81 -11.73 -8.51 4.84
C SER A 81 -10.50 -9.37 4.50
N LYS A 82 -10.66 -10.68 4.65
CA LYS A 82 -9.58 -11.63 4.33
C LYS A 82 -9.11 -11.51 2.88
N LEU A 83 -10.03 -11.34 1.94
CA LEU A 83 -9.70 -11.24 0.52
C LEU A 83 -8.99 -9.92 0.20
N LEU A 84 -9.48 -8.80 0.74
CA LEU A 84 -8.81 -7.51 0.54
C LEU A 84 -7.41 -7.48 1.19
N LYS A 85 -7.24 -8.08 2.37
CA LYS A 85 -5.91 -8.28 2.97
C LYS A 85 -4.99 -9.07 2.06
N TYR A 86 -5.47 -10.18 1.50
CA TYR A 86 -4.69 -11.00 0.58
C TYR A 86 -4.23 -10.18 -0.63
N ILE A 87 -5.14 -9.45 -1.29
CA ILE A 87 -4.81 -8.61 -2.46
C ILE A 87 -3.80 -7.52 -2.08
N TYR A 88 -4.01 -6.84 -0.95
CA TYR A 88 -3.09 -5.82 -0.45
C TYR A 88 -1.70 -6.40 -0.18
N ASP A 89 -1.62 -7.55 0.52
CA ASP A 89 -0.34 -8.21 0.83
C ASP A 89 0.35 -8.68 -0.46
N SER A 90 -0.40 -9.21 -1.43
CA SER A 90 0.14 -9.56 -2.75
C SER A 90 0.70 -8.35 -3.50
N VAL A 91 0.00 -7.22 -3.49
CA VAL A 91 0.50 -5.97 -4.10
C VAL A 91 1.77 -5.49 -3.38
N CYS A 92 1.79 -5.50 -2.05
CA CYS A 92 2.92 -5.06 -1.23
C CYS A 92 4.15 -5.97 -1.30
N ASN A 93 4.00 -7.22 -1.75
CA ASN A 93 5.09 -8.19 -1.83
C ASN A 93 5.53 -8.49 -3.27
N SER A 94 4.78 -8.03 -4.27
CA SER A 94 5.05 -8.29 -5.69
C SER A 94 6.08 -7.31 -6.25
N ASP A 95 7.10 -7.77 -6.97
CA ASP A 95 8.08 -6.89 -7.63
C ASP A 95 7.42 -5.91 -8.61
N SER A 96 6.27 -6.28 -9.18
CA SER A 96 5.52 -5.43 -10.10
C SER A 96 4.49 -4.54 -9.41
N ASN A 97 4.45 -4.52 -8.07
CA ASN A 97 3.41 -3.83 -7.29
C ASN A 97 1.99 -4.19 -7.75
N MET A 98 1.75 -5.44 -8.15
CA MET A 98 0.45 -5.85 -8.68
C MET A 98 0.03 -7.22 -8.17
N CYS A 99 -1.27 -7.43 -8.07
CA CYS A 99 -1.90 -8.71 -7.79
C CYS A 99 -2.79 -9.08 -8.99
N HIS A 100 -2.56 -10.25 -9.56
CA HIS A 100 -3.41 -10.84 -10.58
C HIS A 100 -3.90 -12.19 -10.07
N ILE A 101 -5.21 -12.37 -10.02
CA ILE A 101 -5.86 -13.63 -9.67
C ILE A 101 -6.72 -14.00 -10.87
N ASP A 102 -6.32 -15.04 -11.60
CA ASP A 102 -7.17 -15.58 -12.65
C ASP A 102 -8.24 -16.54 -12.08
N TYR A 103 -9.03 -17.17 -12.96
CA TYR A 103 -10.07 -18.09 -12.51
C TYR A 103 -9.53 -19.40 -11.92
N ASP A 104 -8.37 -19.86 -12.38
CA ASP A 104 -7.72 -21.08 -11.88
C ASP A 104 -7.07 -20.81 -10.51
N ASP A 105 -6.44 -19.64 -10.35
CA ASP A 105 -5.98 -19.13 -9.05
C ASP A 105 -7.15 -19.02 -8.08
N TRP A 106 -8.27 -18.43 -8.50
CA TRP A 106 -9.45 -18.32 -7.65
C TRP A 106 -9.99 -19.67 -7.20
N ASN A 107 -10.01 -20.68 -8.09
CA ASN A 107 -10.42 -22.04 -7.74
C ASN A 107 -9.46 -22.66 -6.71
N THR A 108 -8.16 -22.52 -6.92
CA THR A 108 -7.12 -22.98 -5.98
C THR A 108 -7.29 -22.29 -4.62
N MET A 109 -7.54 -20.98 -4.62
CA MET A 109 -7.72 -20.19 -3.42
C MET A 109 -8.95 -20.62 -2.59
N LYS A 110 -10.04 -21.04 -3.24
CA LYS A 110 -11.19 -21.61 -2.54
C LYS A 110 -10.83 -22.91 -1.80
N GLU A 111 -9.95 -23.73 -2.36
CA GLU A 111 -9.52 -25.00 -1.77
C GLU A 111 -8.47 -24.81 -0.67
N ASP A 112 -7.40 -24.07 -0.97
CA ASP A 112 -6.24 -23.94 -0.10
C ASP A 112 -6.46 -22.96 1.05
N TYR A 113 -7.24 -21.92 0.79
CA TYR A 113 -7.49 -20.86 1.76
C TYR A 113 -8.93 -20.81 2.24
N ASN A 114 -9.86 -21.65 1.79
CA ASN A 114 -11.29 -21.54 2.14
C ASN A 114 -11.86 -20.15 1.82
N PHE A 115 -11.60 -19.63 0.63
CA PHE A 115 -12.36 -18.49 0.10
C PHE A 115 -13.70 -18.97 -0.48
N GLU A 116 -14.68 -18.07 -0.55
CA GLU A 116 -16.00 -18.32 -1.10
C GLU A 116 -16.44 -17.19 -2.04
N GLU A 117 -17.43 -17.44 -2.89
CA GLU A 117 -18.01 -16.40 -3.76
C GLU A 117 -18.60 -15.21 -2.96
N ASN A 118 -18.94 -15.43 -1.69
CA ASN A 118 -19.37 -14.34 -0.81
C ASN A 118 -18.23 -13.37 -0.45
N ASP A 119 -16.97 -13.81 -0.46
CA ASP A 119 -15.82 -12.92 -0.23
C ASP A 119 -15.67 -11.90 -1.36
N ILE A 120 -16.04 -12.24 -2.60
CA ILE A 120 -16.08 -11.30 -3.72
C ILE A 120 -17.10 -10.18 -3.44
N LYS A 121 -18.28 -10.52 -2.91
CA LYS A 121 -19.30 -9.51 -2.56
C LYS A 121 -18.83 -8.59 -1.44
N ILE A 122 -18.15 -9.15 -0.43
CA ILE A 122 -17.55 -8.36 0.65
C ILE A 122 -16.48 -7.42 0.08
N LEU A 123 -15.64 -7.92 -0.85
CA LEU A 123 -14.64 -7.11 -1.54
C LEU A 123 -15.30 -5.96 -2.34
N GLU A 124 -16.37 -6.22 -3.10
CA GLU A 124 -17.12 -5.18 -3.83
C GLU A 124 -17.65 -4.08 -2.90
N ASP A 125 -18.13 -4.45 -1.71
CA ASP A 125 -18.60 -3.48 -0.71
C ASP A 125 -17.43 -2.69 -0.10
N GLU A 126 -16.30 -3.33 0.15
CA GLU A 126 -15.08 -2.66 0.64
C GLU A 126 -14.47 -1.72 -0.40
N ILE A 127 -14.47 -2.10 -1.69
CA ILE A 127 -14.03 -1.24 -2.79
C ILE A 127 -14.83 0.06 -2.79
N LYS A 128 -16.15 -0.01 -2.63
CA LYS A 128 -17.00 1.19 -2.54
C LYS A 128 -16.74 1.97 -1.25
N LYS A 129 -16.65 1.28 -0.11
CA LYS A 129 -16.46 1.88 1.21
C LYS A 129 -15.17 2.68 1.32
N TYR A 130 -14.08 2.17 0.75
CA TYR A 130 -12.75 2.77 0.81
C TYR A 130 -12.36 3.50 -0.49
N ASN A 131 -13.28 3.62 -1.45
CA ASN A 131 -13.08 4.28 -2.74
C ASN A 131 -11.89 3.72 -3.56
N LEU A 132 -11.85 2.39 -3.72
CA LEU A 132 -10.76 1.66 -4.38
C LEU A 132 -11.08 1.28 -5.83
N ASN A 133 -12.09 1.92 -6.46
CA ASN A 133 -12.59 1.52 -7.78
C ASN A 133 -11.51 1.59 -8.87
N ASP A 134 -10.56 2.51 -8.74
CA ASP A 134 -9.43 2.66 -9.68
C ASP A 134 -8.23 1.78 -9.32
N LEU A 135 -8.29 1.09 -8.17
CA LEU A 135 -7.17 0.34 -7.58
C LEU A 135 -7.42 -1.16 -7.53
N ILE A 136 -8.68 -1.60 -7.66
CA ILE A 136 -9.05 -3.00 -7.76
C ILE A 136 -10.13 -3.16 -8.82
N THR A 137 -9.92 -4.09 -9.74
CA THR A 137 -10.93 -4.50 -10.72
C THR A 137 -11.30 -5.96 -10.52
N ILE A 138 -12.58 -6.29 -10.73
CA ILE A 138 -13.13 -7.65 -10.64
C ILE A 138 -13.68 -8.03 -12.02
N ASP A 139 -13.42 -9.28 -12.42
CA ASP A 139 -13.88 -9.88 -13.68
C ASP A 139 -13.50 -9.06 -14.95
N LEU A 140 -12.20 -8.88 -15.19
CA LEU A 140 -11.67 -8.16 -16.36
C LEU A 140 -10.70 -9.03 -17.18
N ASP A 141 -10.93 -9.13 -18.49
CA ASP A 141 -10.01 -9.71 -19.49
C ASP A 141 -9.40 -11.08 -19.12
N GLY A 142 -10.23 -11.96 -18.54
CA GLY A 142 -9.80 -13.31 -18.15
C GLY A 142 -9.26 -13.42 -16.71
N TYR A 143 -9.10 -12.29 -16.01
CA TYR A 143 -8.79 -12.26 -14.60
C TYR A 143 -10.04 -12.17 -13.75
N LYS A 144 -10.03 -12.88 -12.62
CA LYS A 144 -11.07 -12.78 -11.59
C LYS A 144 -10.89 -11.48 -10.79
N ILE A 145 -9.65 -11.14 -10.42
CA ILE A 145 -9.32 -9.94 -9.64
C ILE A 145 -7.97 -9.39 -10.10
N CYS A 146 -7.89 -8.06 -10.28
CA CYS A 146 -6.64 -7.33 -10.45
C CYS A 146 -6.52 -6.25 -9.37
N GLY A 147 -5.41 -6.21 -8.65
CA GLY A 147 -5.03 -5.13 -7.73
C GLY A 147 -3.82 -4.36 -8.27
N TYR A 148 -3.90 -3.04 -8.33
CA TYR A 148 -2.89 -2.15 -8.90
C TYR A 148 -1.97 -1.53 -7.83
N GLY A 149 -0.77 -1.09 -8.22
CA GLY A 149 0.28 -0.65 -7.29
C GLY A 149 -0.10 0.43 -6.31
N CYS A 150 -0.88 1.42 -6.72
CA CYS A 150 -1.34 2.48 -5.82
C CYS A 150 -2.23 1.96 -4.68
N LEU A 151 -2.76 0.72 -4.74
CA LEU A 151 -3.50 0.11 -3.63
C LEU A 151 -2.70 0.11 -2.32
N GLN A 152 -1.37 -0.06 -2.39
CA GLN A 152 -0.52 -0.10 -1.20
C GLN A 152 -0.51 1.23 -0.41
N THR A 153 -0.91 2.34 -1.04
CA THR A 153 -0.93 3.68 -0.44
C THR A 153 -2.22 4.02 0.30
N SER A 154 -3.22 3.12 0.23
CA SER A 154 -4.57 3.39 0.72
C SER A 154 -4.77 3.06 2.19
N PHE A 155 -3.77 2.50 2.88
CA PHE A 155 -3.96 1.88 4.20
C PHE A 155 -2.88 2.25 5.22
N ASN A 156 -3.26 2.15 6.49
CA ASN A 156 -2.35 2.14 7.63
C ASN A 156 -2.17 0.69 8.08
N ASP A 157 -0.97 0.13 7.87
CA ASP A 157 -0.65 -1.26 8.21
C ASP A 157 -0.36 -1.40 9.71
N ASP A 158 -1.43 -1.50 10.50
CA ASP A 158 -1.33 -1.57 11.94
C ASP A 158 -1.01 -2.98 12.49
N ARG A 159 -0.52 -3.87 11.63
CA ARG A 159 -0.07 -5.22 11.99
C ARG A 159 1.41 -5.20 12.32
N GLU A 160 1.88 -6.18 13.09
CA GLU A 160 3.31 -6.44 13.20
C GLU A 160 3.78 -7.12 11.90
N ARG A 161 4.64 -6.44 11.13
CA ARG A 161 5.35 -7.08 10.02
C ARG A 161 6.49 -7.89 10.60
N CYS A 162 6.57 -9.16 10.22
CA CYS A 162 7.76 -9.97 10.49
C CYS A 162 8.79 -9.53 9.44
N ASP A 163 9.95 -9.05 9.87
CA ASP A 163 11.00 -8.40 9.05
C ASP A 163 11.63 -9.28 7.94
N GLU A 164 11.02 -10.41 7.57
CA GLU A 164 11.51 -11.31 6.52
C GLU A 164 11.10 -10.91 5.10
N LEU A 165 10.30 -9.85 4.94
CA LEU A 165 9.94 -9.33 3.62
C LEU A 165 10.88 -8.17 3.28
N GLU A 166 12.13 -8.52 2.99
CA GLU A 166 13.07 -7.65 2.28
C GLU A 166 12.50 -7.37 0.88
N ARG A 167 12.23 -6.10 0.59
CA ARG A 167 12.18 -5.55 -0.76
C ARG A 167 13.46 -4.76 -1.00
#